data_AF-A0AAD6BC22-F1
#
_entry.id   AF-A0AAD6BC22-F1
#
_cell.length_a   1.000
_cell.length_b   1.000
_cell.length_c   1.000
_cell.angle_alpha   90.00
_cell.angle_beta   90.00
_cell.angle_gamma   90.00
#
_symmetry.space_group_name_H-M   'P 1'
#
loop_
_entity.id
_entity.type
_entity.pdbx_description
1 polymer ?
#
loop_
_entity_poly.entity_id
_entity_poly.type
_entity_poly.pdbx_seq_one_letter_code
_entity_poly.pdbx_strand_id
1 'polypeptide(L)'
;MSAMNFGSKSFKPRAPDKGAFPIDHFGECKIFKETFMKCLRDNGFDNSKCRLQSKDYLECRMENQLMAKEPMEKLGFKDLIDPPPSQSDGDTKP
;
A
#
# COMPACT_ATOMS: atom_id res chain seq x y z
N MET A 1 -2.22 31.97 40.04
CA MET A 1 -2.96 31.11 39.10
C MET A 1 -2.92 31.78 37.74
N SER A 2 -1.92 31.48 36.90
CA SER A 2 -1.83 32.06 35.55
C SER A 2 -2.60 31.17 34.57
N ALA A 3 -3.62 31.75 33.94
CA ALA A 3 -4.50 31.08 32.98
C ALA A 3 -3.78 30.86 31.63
N MET A 4 -3.75 29.61 31.15
CA MET A 4 -3.31 29.29 29.79
C MET A 4 -4.47 29.51 28.80
N ASN A 5 -4.43 30.61 28.05
CA ASN A 5 -5.27 30.83 26.88
C ASN A 5 -4.81 29.92 25.74
N PHE A 6 -5.51 28.80 25.54
CA PHE A 6 -5.41 28.02 24.30
C PHE A 6 -6.09 28.77 23.18
N GLY A 7 -5.34 29.64 22.50
CA GLY A 7 -5.77 30.27 21.26
C GLY A 7 -6.17 29.19 20.25
N SER A 8 -7.44 29.18 19.90
CA SER A 8 -8.04 28.35 18.86
C SER A 8 -7.46 28.72 17.49
N LYS A 9 -6.24 28.24 17.20
CA LYS A 9 -5.75 28.20 15.82
C LYS A 9 -6.62 27.20 15.09
N SER A 10 -7.49 27.68 14.22
CA SER A 10 -8.25 26.86 13.28
C SER A 10 -7.28 25.95 12.54
N PHE A 11 -7.34 24.65 12.83
CA PHE A 11 -6.64 23.64 12.06
C PHE A 11 -7.27 23.65 10.68
N LYS A 12 -6.68 24.38 9.73
CA LYS A 12 -7.00 24.19 8.31
C LYS A 12 -6.42 22.83 7.96
N PRO A 13 -7.24 21.79 7.78
CA PRO A 13 -6.72 20.50 7.36
C PRO A 13 -6.06 20.76 6.01
N ARG A 14 -4.74 20.68 5.94
CA ARG A 14 -4.10 20.52 4.64
C ARG A 14 -4.57 19.18 4.14
N ALA A 15 -5.05 19.12 2.90
CA ALA A 15 -5.25 17.84 2.23
C ALA A 15 -3.95 17.05 2.45
N PRO A 16 -4.02 15.85 3.06
CA PRO A 16 -2.79 15.11 3.27
C PRO A 16 -2.17 14.89 1.89
N ASP A 17 -0.86 15.06 1.79
CA ASP A 17 -0.10 14.89 0.54
C ASP A 17 -0.33 13.50 -0.12
N LYS A 18 -0.94 12.57 0.62
CA LYS A 18 -1.27 11.20 0.24
C LYS A 18 -2.76 10.93 -0.01
N GLY A 19 -3.59 11.98 -0.06
CA GLY A 19 -5.04 11.88 -0.27
C GLY A 19 -5.77 11.21 0.90
N ALA A 20 -6.68 11.94 1.53
CA ALA A 20 -7.63 11.36 2.48
C ALA A 20 -9.02 11.81 2.08
N PHE A 21 -9.56 11.20 1.02
CA PHE A 21 -10.98 11.12 0.65
C PHE A 21 -11.11 10.65 -0.81
N PRO A 22 -12.15 9.88 -1.18
CA PRO A 22 -12.37 8.48 -0.81
C PRO A 22 -11.30 7.57 -1.45
N ILE A 23 -10.72 6.64 -0.69
CA ILE A 23 -9.61 5.75 -1.12
C ILE A 23 -9.91 4.93 -2.39
N ASP A 24 -11.17 4.82 -2.79
CA ASP A 24 -11.64 4.16 -3.99
C ASP A 24 -12.94 4.84 -4.43
N HIS A 25 -12.91 5.72 -5.44
CA HIS A 25 -14.14 6.33 -5.94
C HIS A 25 -15.02 5.29 -6.66
N PHE A 26 -14.42 4.25 -7.27
CA PHE A 26 -15.11 3.22 -8.06
C PHE A 26 -14.58 1.80 -7.89
N GLY A 27 -13.61 1.56 -6.98
CA GLY A 27 -13.04 0.22 -6.80
C GLY A 27 -12.12 -0.21 -7.95
N GLU A 28 -11.41 0.73 -8.59
CA GLU A 28 -10.59 0.46 -9.79
C GLU A 28 -9.50 -0.59 -9.54
N CYS A 29 -8.98 -0.64 -8.31
CA CYS A 29 -7.97 -1.62 -7.91
C CYS A 29 -8.54 -2.75 -7.03
N LYS A 30 -9.86 -2.97 -7.05
CA LYS A 30 -10.53 -3.97 -6.20
C LYS A 30 -10.02 -5.38 -6.44
N ILE A 31 -9.76 -5.76 -7.69
CA ILE A 31 -9.27 -7.11 -8.04
C ILE A 31 -7.89 -7.38 -7.41
N PHE A 32 -6.97 -6.42 -7.52
CA PHE A 32 -5.63 -6.52 -6.91
C PHE A 32 -5.71 -6.53 -5.39
N LYS A 33 -6.57 -5.69 -4.80
CA LYS A 33 -6.85 -5.68 -3.36
C LYS A 33 -7.35 -7.04 -2.87
N GLU A 34 -8.33 -7.63 -3.55
CA GLU A 34 -8.89 -8.93 -3.18
C GLU A 34 -7.84 -10.03 -3.28
N THR A 35 -6.99 -9.99 -4.31
CA THR A 35 -5.88 -10.92 -4.50
C THR A 35 -4.85 -10.81 -3.37
N PHE A 36 -4.46 -9.59 -2.99
CA PHE A 36 -3.57 -9.34 -1.86
C PHE A 36 -4.20 -9.81 -0.53
N MET A 37 -5.46 -9.47 -0.28
CA MET A 37 -6.17 -9.89 0.93
C MET A 37 -6.37 -11.41 1.00
N LYS A 38 -6.58 -12.07 -0.14
CA LYS A 38 -6.60 -13.53 -0.21
C LYS A 38 -5.24 -14.10 0.21
N CYS A 39 -4.14 -13.62 -0.39
CA CYS A 39 -2.79 -14.04 -0.01
C CYS A 39 -2.54 -13.88 1.49
N LEU A 40 -2.90 -12.73 2.07
CA LEU A 40 -2.75 -12.49 3.51
C LEU A 40 -3.51 -13.51 4.34
N ARG A 41 -4.78 -13.79 4.01
CA ARG A 41 -5.58 -14.78 4.73
C ARG A 41 -4.95 -16.18 4.66
N ASP A 42 -4.46 -16.57 3.50
CA ASP A 42 -3.84 -17.88 3.28
C ASP A 42 -2.49 -18.01 4.01
N ASN A 43 -1.80 -16.89 4.26
CA ASN A 43 -0.46 -16.84 4.87
C ASN A 43 -0.44 -16.32 6.31
N GLY A 44 -1.58 -16.28 7.01
CA GLY A 44 -1.64 -15.83 8.41
C GLY A 44 -1.31 -14.35 8.61
N PHE A 45 -1.69 -13.51 7.64
CA PHE A 45 -1.44 -12.06 7.57
C PHE A 45 0.04 -11.66 7.50
N ASP A 46 0.90 -12.57 7.04
CA ASP A 46 2.30 -12.26 6.76
C ASP A 46 2.45 -11.51 5.43
N ASN A 47 2.75 -10.21 5.54
CA ASN A 47 2.95 -9.34 4.38
C ASN A 47 4.19 -9.70 3.56
N SER A 48 5.21 -10.31 4.17
CA SER A 48 6.46 -10.65 3.48
C SER A 48 6.25 -11.70 2.39
N LYS A 49 5.29 -12.61 2.60
CA LYS A 49 4.91 -13.67 1.64
C LYS A 49 4.00 -13.15 0.52
N CYS A 50 3.37 -12.00 0.72
CA CYS A 50 2.42 -11.39 -0.22
C CYS A 50 2.99 -10.15 -0.91
N ARG A 51 4.32 -10.05 -1.01
CA ARG A 51 5.02 -8.89 -1.56
C ARG A 51 4.66 -8.64 -3.03
N LEU A 52 4.49 -9.69 -3.82
CA LEU A 52 4.10 -9.57 -5.23
C LEU A 52 2.70 -8.96 -5.39
N GLN A 53 1.72 -9.51 -4.68
CA GLN A 53 0.34 -9.03 -4.72
C GLN A 53 0.22 -7.60 -4.15
N SER A 54 1.05 -7.28 -3.15
CA SER A 54 1.15 -5.92 -2.60
C SER A 54 1.73 -4.93 -3.62
N LYS A 55 2.76 -5.33 -4.36
CA LYS A 55 3.35 -4.54 -5.46
C LYS A 55 2.29 -4.22 -6.51
N ASP A 56 1.62 -5.23 -7.06
CA ASP A 56 0.59 -5.06 -8.11
C ASP A 56 -0.54 -4.13 -7.65
N TYR A 57 -0.97 -4.28 -6.39
CA TYR A 57 -1.99 -3.40 -5.82
C TYR A 57 -1.53 -1.94 -5.73
N LEU A 58 -0.28 -1.70 -5.36
CA LEU A 58 0.28 -0.35 -5.31
C LEU A 58 0.53 0.23 -6.71
N GLU A 59 0.94 -0.57 -7.69
CA GLU A 59 1.05 -0.15 -9.10
C GLU A 59 -0.28 0.35 -9.62
N CYS A 60 -1.34 -0.45 -9.46
CA CYS A 60 -2.67 -0.06 -9.88
C CYS A 60 -3.10 1.28 -9.28
N ARG A 61 -2.82 1.50 -7.98
CA ARG A 61 -3.18 2.78 -7.32
C ARG A 61 -2.39 3.96 -7.86
N MET A 62 -1.13 3.77 -8.23
CA MET A 62 -0.30 4.82 -8.82
C MET A 62 -0.68 5.12 -10.28
N GLU A 63 -1.04 4.11 -11.06
CA GLU A 63 -1.51 4.27 -12.45
C GLU A 63 -2.83 5.04 -12.53
N ASN A 64 -3.77 4.70 -11.64
CA ASN A 64 -5.08 5.35 -11.56
C ASN A 64 -5.07 6.66 -10.76
N GLN A 65 -3.90 7.20 -10.43
CA GLN A 65 -3.74 8.45 -9.69
C GLN A 65 -4.44 8.45 -8.31
N LEU A 66 -4.69 7.26 -7.75
CA LEU A 66 -5.22 7.04 -6.39
C LEU A 66 -4.12 7.13 -5.31
N MET A 67 -2.87 7.20 -5.74
CA MET A 67 -1.68 7.39 -4.92
C MET A 67 -0.62 8.18 -5.71
N ALA A 68 0.20 8.97 -5.03
CA ALA A 68 1.35 9.63 -5.65
C ALA A 68 2.30 8.58 -6.26
N LYS A 69 2.77 8.83 -7.47
CA LYS A 69 3.74 7.95 -8.15
C LYS A 69 5.08 8.02 -7.43
N GLU A 70 5.47 6.93 -6.79
CA GLU A 70 6.78 6.76 -6.18
C GLU A 70 7.46 5.53 -6.78
N PRO A 71 8.79 5.56 -7.01
CA PRO A 71 9.52 4.41 -7.49
C PRO A 71 9.41 3.24 -6.50
N MET A 72 9.18 2.05 -7.04
CA MET A 72 8.96 0.83 -6.25
C MET A 72 10.16 0.49 -5.37
N GLU A 73 11.36 0.91 -5.74
CA GLU A 73 12.55 0.81 -4.89
C GLU A 73 12.40 1.50 -3.53
N LYS A 74 11.76 2.67 -3.50
CA LYS A 74 11.57 3.46 -2.26
C LYS A 74 10.47 2.86 -1.38
N LEU A 75 9.54 2.14 -1.99
CA LEU A 75 8.47 1.42 -1.30
C LEU A 75 8.95 0.05 -0.77
N GLY A 76 10.23 -0.30 -1.01
CA GLY A 76 10.84 -1.51 -0.46
C GLY A 76 10.66 -2.75 -1.33
N PHE A 77 10.43 -2.58 -2.64
CA PHE A 77 10.29 -3.67 -3.63
C PHE A 77 11.50 -3.76 -4.60
N LYS A 78 12.68 -3.31 -4.17
CA LYS A 78 13.91 -3.37 -5.00
C LYS A 78 14.19 -4.79 -5.53
N ASP A 79 13.96 -5.76 -4.66
CA ASP A 79 14.08 -7.20 -4.90
C ASP A 79 13.17 -7.74 -6.03
N LEU A 80 12.13 -7.00 -6.42
CA LEU A 80 11.16 -7.38 -7.45
C LEU A 80 11.27 -6.56 -8.74
N ILE A 81 12.26 -5.67 -8.86
CA ILE A 81 12.50 -4.82 -10.05
C ILE A 81 13.76 -5.28 -10.76
N ASP A 82 14.82 -5.55 -10.01
CA ASP A 82 15.97 -6.28 -10.54
C ASP A 82 15.52 -7.72 -10.78
N PRO A 83 15.81 -8.35 -11.93
CA PRO A 83 15.48 -9.76 -12.15
C PRO A 83 16.53 -10.68 -11.48
N PRO A 84 16.21 -11.38 -10.38
CA PRO A 84 16.85 -12.65 -10.08
C PRO A 84 16.11 -13.77 -10.85
N PRO A 85 16.83 -14.81 -11.31
CA PRO A 85 16.21 -15.94 -11.98
C PRO A 85 15.29 -16.67 -10.99
N SER A 86 14.26 -17.32 -11.52
CA SER A 86 13.41 -18.32 -10.85
C SER A 86 12.38 -17.82 -9.83
N GLN A 87 11.13 -17.85 -10.28
CA GLN A 87 10.04 -18.42 -9.50
C GLN A 87 10.54 -19.76 -8.89
N SER A 88 10.42 -19.90 -7.57
CA SER A 88 10.23 -21.21 -6.96
C SER A 88 9.21 -21.05 -5.85
N ASP A 89 7.97 -21.33 -6.25
CA ASP A 89 6.99 -22.07 -5.48
C ASP A 89 7.61 -22.84 -4.31
N GLY A 90 7.39 -22.34 -3.10
CA GLY A 90 7.56 -23.13 -1.90
C GLY A 90 6.31 -23.95 -1.67
N ASP A 91 6.14 -25.05 -2.41
CA ASP A 91 5.13 -26.06 -2.10
C ASP A 91 5.78 -27.46 -2.02
N THR A 92 5.45 -28.14 -0.93
CA THR A 92 5.77 -29.54 -0.59
C THR A 92 7.19 -29.85 -0.08
N LYS A 93 7.29 -29.93 1.25
CA LYS A 93 8.31 -30.74 1.96
C LYS A 93 7.64 -32.05 2.43
N PRO A 94 8.28 -33.24 2.27
CA PRO A 94 7.79 -34.52 2.79
C PRO A 94 7.89 -34.63 4.32
#